data_AF-G0NVR1-F1
#
_entry.id   AF-G0NVR1-F1
#
_cell.length_a   1.000
_cell.length_b   1.000
_cell.length_c   1.000
_cell.angle_alpha   90.00
_cell.angle_beta   90.00
_cell.angle_gamma   90.00
#
_symmetry.space_group_name_H-M   'P 1'
#
loop_
_entity.id
_entity.type
_entity.pdbx_description
1 polymer ?
#
loop_
_entity_poly.entity_id
_entity_poly.type
_entity_poly.pdbx_seq_one_letter_code
_entity_poly.pdbx_strand_id
1 'polypeptide(L)'
;MNGELFVVHCAEWVTLNQLFKFDCVLLNLINARLTDAELNAFLKAYIKNETSQNLEHMCLTVNHQMDINAVLDGFFWSYVKADEARKLRGYEVLPGPNTNEGFLRIIMKNNEICYVSISNRGNGMRLFHLCNFKDEMFMPFKLMKLPYLAMEQVIKNMSLMEAFNLSLCYPTLRYFVKNILKNQEIKLLIQFGSRIQFRLESPNGTFFYFQACEYPEDLEVLEECMRMKIKNASKIPFHFNKPDKNYLVTYWRDVFKGATIFRSLVFDLFNIRSVRVGVMKEAVHGAAVVNWINRMNTPIEHVQFDRGTVDDTLYSQIIDSENFQNCSILKKPSENFKSPEFRFSRAHVNWQLQHSHWITLENFSDIGSSCLVLKGSTLTDREVNSLFKNLISGKFPNLELMVLEVNGRRMSKAVTLDGITDLENNALNRDARKFKRFGYNISVRRTIDVQMATGETCSFMFHRMNGVEEVQSGVHVFIWK
;
A
#
# COMPACT_ATOMS: atom_id res chain seq x y z
N MET A 1 38.22 38.50 7.74
CA MET A 1 39.32 38.65 6.76
C MET A 1 38.63 38.77 5.42
N ASN A 2 38.90 39.83 4.66
CA ASN A 2 38.19 40.13 3.41
C ASN A 2 39.09 39.81 2.23
N GLY A 3 38.63 38.96 1.31
CA GLY A 3 39.35 38.62 0.09
C GLY A 3 38.49 37.81 -0.87
N GLU A 4 38.72 37.93 -2.19
CA GLU A 4 37.95 37.18 -3.20
C GLU A 4 38.22 35.67 -3.13
N LEU A 5 39.46 35.27 -2.81
CA LEU A 5 39.88 33.87 -2.70
C LEU A 5 40.73 33.63 -1.45
N PHE A 6 40.36 32.61 -0.68
CA PHE A 6 41.11 32.16 0.50
C PHE A 6 41.41 30.67 0.40
N VAL A 7 42.70 30.30 0.30
CA VAL A 7 43.15 28.90 0.16
C VAL A 7 44.12 28.56 1.29
N VAL A 8 43.86 27.48 2.01
CA VAL A 8 44.70 26.97 3.10
C VAL A 8 44.95 25.48 2.91
N HIS A 9 46.21 25.09 2.73
CA HIS A 9 46.59 23.70 2.45
C HIS A 9 46.69 22.79 3.69
N CYS A 10 46.92 23.38 4.86
CA CYS A 10 47.02 22.68 6.15
C CYS A 10 46.03 23.33 7.14
N ALA A 11 44.74 23.15 6.88
CA ALA A 11 43.66 23.82 7.60
C ALA A 11 43.32 23.17 8.96
N GLU A 12 44.23 22.38 9.55
CA GLU A 12 44.00 21.67 10.81
C GLU A 12 43.70 22.59 11.99
N TRP A 13 44.18 23.83 11.92
CA TRP A 13 43.96 24.87 12.93
C TRP A 13 42.62 25.59 12.78
N VAL A 14 41.89 25.39 11.67
CA VAL A 14 40.62 26.06 11.42
C VAL A 14 39.53 25.42 12.28
N THR A 15 38.97 26.23 13.18
CA THR A 15 37.85 25.86 14.06
C THR A 15 36.51 26.34 13.48
N LEU A 16 35.40 25.77 13.93
CA LEU A 16 34.05 26.24 13.56
C LEU A 16 33.86 27.75 13.83
N ASN A 17 34.35 28.24 14.97
CA ASN A 17 34.25 29.66 15.33
C ASN A 17 35.01 30.59 14.38
N GLN A 18 36.11 30.12 13.78
CA GLN A 18 36.83 30.87 12.75
C GLN A 18 36.10 30.78 11.41
N LEU A 19 35.56 29.60 11.08
CA LEU A 19 34.80 29.39 9.86
C LEU A 19 33.59 30.35 9.76
N PHE A 20 32.90 30.60 10.87
CA PHE A 20 31.82 31.60 10.94
C PHE A 20 32.25 33.04 10.61
N LYS A 21 33.54 33.36 10.77
CA LYS A 21 34.11 34.71 10.61
C LYS A 21 34.82 34.93 9.28
N PHE A 22 34.95 33.88 8.45
CA PHE A 22 35.49 34.07 7.10
C PHE A 22 34.53 34.91 6.27
N ASP A 23 35.10 35.88 5.56
CA ASP A 23 34.37 36.81 4.71
C ASP A 23 35.04 36.84 3.34
N CYS A 24 34.85 35.78 2.57
CA CYS A 24 35.43 35.61 1.25
C CYS A 24 34.41 35.05 0.28
N VAL A 25 34.65 35.24 -1.02
CA VAL A 25 33.80 34.67 -2.09
C VAL A 25 34.11 33.20 -2.30
N LEU A 26 35.40 32.87 -2.32
CA LEU A 26 35.94 31.54 -2.50
C LEU A 26 36.72 31.08 -1.27
N LEU A 27 36.38 29.89 -0.75
CA LEU A 27 37.07 29.27 0.38
C LEU A 27 37.55 27.87 0.02
N ASN A 28 38.85 27.59 0.19
CA ASN A 28 39.42 26.27 0.02
C ASN A 28 40.22 25.87 1.24
N LEU A 29 39.74 24.88 1.98
CA LEU A 29 40.38 24.38 3.18
C LEU A 29 40.77 22.92 2.96
N ILE A 30 42.06 22.66 2.89
CA ILE A 30 42.57 21.31 2.70
C ILE A 30 43.07 20.79 4.05
N ASN A 31 42.73 19.55 4.37
CA ASN A 31 43.09 18.88 5.62
C ASN A 31 42.57 19.63 6.87
N ALA A 32 41.28 19.95 6.89
CA ALA A 32 40.61 20.48 8.07
C ALA A 32 40.24 19.34 9.05
N ARG A 33 40.18 19.64 10.35
CA ARG A 33 39.79 18.70 11.41
C ARG A 33 38.36 18.94 11.95
N LEU A 34 37.50 19.54 11.14
CA LEU A 34 36.10 19.77 11.50
C LEU A 34 35.35 18.43 11.53
N THR A 35 34.56 18.24 12.59
CA THR A 35 33.67 17.10 12.76
C THR A 35 32.39 17.25 11.92
N ASP A 36 31.66 16.15 11.72
CA ASP A 36 30.38 16.16 11.00
C ASP A 36 29.34 17.07 11.68
N ALA A 37 29.35 17.11 13.02
CA ALA A 37 28.51 17.99 13.81
C ALA A 37 28.87 19.47 13.62
N GLU A 38 30.16 19.80 13.48
CA GLU A 38 30.60 21.16 13.20
C GLU A 38 30.27 21.59 11.77
N LEU A 39 30.41 20.70 10.78
CA LEU A 39 29.97 20.97 9.40
C LEU A 39 28.45 21.17 9.33
N ASN A 40 27.68 20.35 10.04
CA ASN A 40 26.23 20.54 10.19
C ASN A 40 25.90 21.89 10.83
N ALA A 41 26.58 22.26 11.92
CA ALA A 41 26.38 23.54 12.60
C ALA A 41 26.73 24.74 11.70
N PHE A 42 27.82 24.63 10.94
CA PHE A 42 28.20 25.62 9.94
C PHE A 42 27.12 25.77 8.88
N LEU A 43 26.71 24.66 8.25
CA LEU A 43 25.70 24.69 7.20
C LEU A 43 24.37 25.26 7.72
N LYS A 44 23.98 24.93 8.96
CA LYS A 44 22.78 25.49 9.62
C LYS A 44 22.86 27.00 9.78
N ALA A 45 24.01 27.54 10.19
CA ALA A 45 24.21 28.98 10.31
C ALA A 45 24.24 29.65 8.93
N TYR A 46 24.94 29.05 7.97
CA TYR A 46 25.07 29.57 6.60
C TYR A 46 23.70 29.72 5.92
N ILE A 47 22.86 28.68 5.93
CA ILE A 47 21.53 28.74 5.30
C ILE A 47 20.55 29.68 6.01
N LYS A 48 20.79 30.00 7.28
CA LYS A 48 20.01 30.97 8.06
C LYS A 48 20.49 32.41 7.89
N ASN A 49 21.56 32.59 7.13
CA ASN A 49 22.26 33.85 6.92
C ASN A 49 22.87 34.41 8.21
N GLU A 50 23.39 33.53 9.07
CA GLU A 50 24.05 33.88 10.35
C GLU A 50 25.58 33.98 10.21
N THR A 51 26.13 33.64 9.03
CA THR A 51 27.55 33.81 8.65
C THR A 51 27.72 34.91 7.60
N SER A 52 28.96 35.20 7.16
CA SER A 52 29.16 36.03 5.96
C SER A 52 28.35 35.48 4.78
N GLN A 53 27.71 36.40 4.05
CA GLN A 53 26.90 36.11 2.87
C GLN A 53 27.68 36.24 1.57
N ASN A 54 28.95 36.64 1.64
CA ASN A 54 29.82 36.78 0.48
C ASN A 54 30.31 35.42 -0.03
N LEU A 55 30.31 34.38 0.81
CA LEU A 55 30.74 33.04 0.42
C LEU A 55 29.81 32.46 -0.64
N GLU A 56 30.32 32.32 -1.85
CA GLU A 56 29.64 31.73 -3.00
C GLU A 56 30.10 30.31 -3.26
N HIS A 57 31.34 29.96 -2.91
CA HIS A 57 31.87 28.64 -3.17
C HIS A 57 32.92 28.22 -2.14
N MET A 58 32.77 27.00 -1.63
CA MET A 58 33.63 26.42 -0.62
C MET A 58 33.99 24.98 -0.98
N CYS A 59 35.28 24.67 -0.96
CA CYS A 59 35.79 23.30 -0.95
C CYS A 59 36.49 23.07 0.38
N LEU A 60 36.11 22.01 1.08
CA LEU A 60 36.73 21.63 2.34
C LEU A 60 37.03 20.14 2.33
N THR A 61 38.28 19.76 2.61
CA THR A 61 38.64 18.36 2.77
C THR A 61 38.93 18.01 4.22
N VAL A 62 38.40 16.87 4.65
CA VAL A 62 38.65 16.28 5.97
C VAL A 62 39.25 14.89 5.84
N ASN A 63 40.04 14.49 6.84
CA ASN A 63 40.76 13.22 6.89
C ASN A 63 40.03 12.17 7.75
N HIS A 64 38.70 12.17 7.74
CA HIS A 64 37.87 11.12 8.34
C HIS A 64 36.71 10.77 7.39
N GLN A 65 36.06 9.63 7.66
CA GLN A 65 34.80 9.33 6.98
C GLN A 65 33.70 10.26 7.48
N MET A 66 33.16 11.09 6.60
CA MET A 66 31.97 11.89 6.88
C MET A 66 30.72 11.03 6.80
N ASP A 67 29.90 11.06 7.85
CA ASP A 67 28.51 10.63 7.82
C ASP A 67 27.66 11.73 7.19
N ILE A 68 27.19 11.47 5.96
CA ILE A 68 26.35 12.38 5.18
C ILE A 68 25.05 12.72 5.94
N ASN A 69 24.47 11.74 6.66
CA ASN A 69 23.25 11.95 7.42
C ASN A 69 23.48 12.84 8.63
N ALA A 70 24.63 12.70 9.31
CA ALA A 70 25.01 13.59 10.40
C ALA A 70 25.24 15.03 9.91
N VAL A 71 25.96 15.21 8.80
CA VAL A 71 26.21 16.53 8.21
C VAL A 71 24.91 17.18 7.74
N LEU A 72 23.96 16.39 7.20
CA LEU A 72 22.70 16.90 6.66
C LEU A 72 21.52 16.86 7.65
N ASP A 73 21.75 16.50 8.91
CA ASP A 73 20.67 16.37 9.88
C ASP A 73 19.92 17.71 10.07
N GLY A 74 18.61 17.67 9.81
CA GLY A 74 17.70 18.81 9.95
C GLY A 74 17.50 19.64 8.69
N PHE A 75 18.04 19.25 7.53
CA PHE A 75 17.76 19.93 6.25
C PHE A 75 16.70 19.22 5.40
N PHE A 76 15.96 20.01 4.63
CA PHE A 76 15.15 19.53 3.51
C PHE A 76 15.88 19.83 2.22
N TRP A 77 16.08 18.82 1.38
CA TRP A 77 16.86 18.95 0.15
C TRP A 77 16.31 18.09 -0.98
N SER A 78 16.74 18.38 -2.20
CA SER A 78 16.45 17.59 -3.41
C SER A 78 17.69 17.51 -4.29
N TYR A 79 17.88 16.41 -5.03
CA TYR A 79 18.98 16.31 -5.99
C TYR A 79 18.76 17.20 -7.22
N VAL A 80 19.84 17.81 -7.69
CA VAL A 80 19.91 18.49 -8.99
C VAL A 80 20.03 17.45 -10.09
N LYS A 81 19.13 17.52 -11.08
CA LYS A 81 19.15 16.64 -12.25
C LYS A 81 20.10 17.17 -13.32
N ALA A 82 20.52 16.31 -14.24
CA ALA A 82 21.39 16.67 -15.36
C ALA A 82 20.86 17.84 -16.22
N ASP A 83 19.55 17.89 -16.46
CA ASP A 83 18.88 18.93 -17.26
C ASP A 83 18.70 20.26 -16.52
N GLU A 84 18.78 20.24 -15.18
CA GLU A 84 18.76 21.42 -14.31
C GLU A 84 20.18 21.86 -13.90
N ALA A 85 21.21 21.09 -14.29
CA ALA A 85 22.57 21.31 -13.85
C ALA A 85 23.17 22.57 -14.48
N ARG A 86 23.81 23.37 -13.63
CA ARG A 86 24.54 24.57 -13.99
C ARG A 86 26.03 24.30 -13.93
N LYS A 87 26.76 24.88 -14.87
CA LYS A 87 28.21 24.94 -14.78
C LYS A 87 28.61 25.79 -13.58
N LEU A 88 29.56 25.30 -12.80
CA LEU A 88 30.24 26.09 -11.78
C LEU A 88 31.21 27.06 -12.49
N ARG A 89 30.67 28.08 -13.16
CA ARG A 89 31.48 29.04 -13.92
C ARG A 89 32.38 29.83 -12.97
N GLY A 90 33.65 30.04 -13.35
CA GLY A 90 34.55 31.00 -12.69
C GLY A 90 35.41 30.47 -11.54
N TYR A 91 35.30 29.18 -11.19
CA TYR A 91 35.99 28.62 -10.02
C TYR A 91 36.95 27.47 -10.37
N GLU A 92 37.51 27.46 -11.59
CA GLU A 92 38.46 26.42 -12.09
C GLU A 92 39.70 26.23 -11.19
N VAL A 93 39.94 27.17 -10.27
CA VAL A 93 41.01 27.13 -9.26
C VAL A 93 40.74 26.10 -8.16
N LEU A 94 39.46 25.73 -7.94
CA LEU A 94 39.04 24.85 -6.87
C LEU A 94 38.75 23.45 -7.40
N PRO A 95 39.32 22.41 -6.77
CA PRO A 95 39.18 21.08 -7.32
C PRO A 95 37.75 20.54 -7.01
N GLY A 96 37.05 20.02 -8.01
CA GLY A 96 35.66 19.58 -7.91
C GLY A 96 35.03 19.26 -9.27
N PRO A 97 33.76 18.82 -9.31
CA PRO A 97 33.03 18.58 -10.56
C PRO A 97 32.76 19.88 -11.33
N ASN A 98 32.63 19.81 -12.66
CA ASN A 98 32.43 21.00 -13.50
C ASN A 98 30.98 21.54 -13.47
N THR A 99 30.05 20.75 -12.94
CA THR A 99 28.63 21.07 -12.80
C THR A 99 28.15 20.74 -11.40
N ASN A 100 27.02 21.32 -11.00
CA ASN A 100 26.32 20.94 -9.78
C ASN A 100 25.37 19.73 -9.99
N GLU A 101 25.55 18.94 -11.04
CA GLU A 101 24.73 17.74 -11.27
C GLU A 101 24.90 16.77 -10.10
N GLY A 102 23.79 16.25 -9.57
CA GLY A 102 23.80 15.37 -8.40
C GLY A 102 24.06 16.08 -7.07
N PHE A 103 24.21 17.41 -7.06
CA PHE A 103 24.32 18.17 -5.80
C PHE A 103 22.97 18.19 -5.09
N LEU A 104 23.02 18.39 -3.79
CA LEU A 104 21.87 18.61 -2.93
C LEU A 104 21.48 20.07 -2.99
N ARG A 105 20.25 20.34 -3.39
CA ARG A 105 19.64 21.67 -3.44
C ARG A 105 18.96 21.98 -2.10
N ILE A 106 19.40 23.03 -1.41
CA ILE A 106 18.88 23.50 -0.12
C ILE A 106 18.45 24.96 -0.26
N ILE A 107 17.20 25.28 0.14
CA ILE A 107 16.69 26.65 0.10
C ILE A 107 17.11 27.38 1.37
N MET A 108 17.77 28.53 1.20
CA MET A 108 18.23 29.41 2.27
C MET A 108 17.11 30.33 2.77
N LYS A 109 17.30 30.99 3.93
CA LYS A 109 16.32 31.87 4.57
C LYS A 109 15.93 33.09 3.72
N ASN A 110 16.85 33.60 2.91
CA ASN A 110 16.61 34.67 1.93
C ASN A 110 15.98 34.17 0.61
N ASN A 111 15.70 32.87 0.48
CA ASN A 111 15.33 32.18 -0.75
C ASN A 111 16.45 32.01 -1.79
N GLU A 112 17.71 32.33 -1.48
CA GLU A 112 18.83 31.84 -2.30
C GLU A 112 18.90 30.30 -2.20
N ILE A 113 19.64 29.68 -3.11
CA ILE A 113 19.78 28.23 -3.16
C ILE A 113 21.24 27.87 -2.90
N CYS A 114 21.44 27.14 -1.81
CA CYS A 114 22.70 26.51 -1.47
C CYS A 114 22.74 25.11 -2.08
N TYR A 115 23.82 24.82 -2.80
CA TYR A 115 24.11 23.51 -3.38
C TYR A 115 25.24 22.86 -2.60
N VAL A 116 25.03 21.63 -2.15
CA VAL A 116 26.01 20.88 -1.34
C VAL A 116 26.31 19.54 -2.00
N SER A 117 27.57 19.15 -2.05
CA SER A 117 28.00 17.81 -2.45
C SER A 117 29.04 17.28 -1.47
N ILE A 118 28.94 16.00 -1.14
CA ILE A 118 29.90 15.29 -0.32
C ILE A 118 30.42 14.12 -1.15
N SER A 119 31.72 14.11 -1.45
CA SER A 119 32.32 13.10 -2.33
C SER A 119 33.63 12.54 -1.78
N ASN A 120 34.02 11.37 -2.28
CA ASN A 120 35.30 10.75 -1.94
C ASN A 120 36.40 11.24 -2.89
N ARG A 121 37.56 11.62 -2.37
CA ARG A 121 38.73 11.99 -3.20
C ARG A 121 39.75 10.87 -3.39
N GLY A 122 39.57 9.72 -2.75
CA GLY A 122 40.63 8.74 -2.59
C GLY A 122 41.53 9.07 -1.39
N ASN A 123 42.41 8.14 -1.02
CA ASN A 123 43.35 8.26 0.12
C ASN A 123 42.70 8.49 1.50
N GLY A 124 41.42 8.11 1.66
CA GLY A 124 40.67 8.29 2.92
C GLY A 124 40.15 9.72 3.15
N MET A 125 40.37 10.66 2.23
CA MET A 125 39.90 12.03 2.34
C MET A 125 38.50 12.21 1.77
N ARG A 126 37.66 12.98 2.46
CA ARG A 126 36.34 13.37 1.98
C ARG A 126 36.31 14.86 1.64
N LEU A 127 35.63 15.20 0.54
CA LEU A 127 35.41 16.57 0.10
C LEU A 127 33.98 16.99 0.42
N PHE A 128 33.84 18.05 1.21
CA PHE A 128 32.64 18.85 1.36
C PHE A 128 32.70 20.01 0.38
N HIS A 129 31.73 20.09 -0.52
CA HIS A 129 31.61 21.13 -1.52
C HIS A 129 30.30 21.88 -1.28
N LEU A 130 30.39 23.20 -1.15
CA LEU A 130 29.25 24.10 -1.08
C LEU A 130 29.37 25.14 -2.19
N CYS A 131 28.27 25.44 -2.88
CA CYS A 131 28.20 26.58 -3.78
C CYS A 131 26.82 27.23 -3.78
N ASN A 132 26.77 28.52 -4.10
CA ASN A 132 25.56 29.33 -4.15
C ASN A 132 25.61 30.22 -5.40
N PHE A 133 24.58 30.15 -6.24
CA PHE A 133 24.47 31.03 -7.40
C PHE A 133 23.59 32.23 -7.02
N LYS A 134 24.22 33.39 -6.83
CA LYS A 134 23.53 34.63 -6.40
C LYS A 134 22.46 35.13 -7.37
N ASP A 135 22.49 34.68 -8.62
CA ASP A 135 21.47 34.97 -9.62
C ASP A 135 20.25 34.02 -9.55
N GLU A 136 20.28 33.02 -8.66
CA GLU A 136 19.21 32.04 -8.51
C GLU A 136 18.45 32.20 -7.19
N MET A 137 17.17 32.50 -7.32
CA MET A 137 16.27 32.62 -6.18
C MET A 137 15.14 31.62 -6.32
N PHE A 138 14.87 30.87 -5.25
CA PHE A 138 13.67 30.07 -5.13
C PHE A 138 12.45 30.99 -5.02
N MET A 139 11.56 30.92 -6.00
CA MET A 139 10.30 31.66 -5.98
C MET A 139 9.17 30.73 -5.53
N PRO A 140 8.78 30.75 -4.24
CA PRO A 140 7.74 29.85 -3.75
C PRO A 140 6.39 30.18 -4.39
N PHE A 141 5.71 29.15 -4.87
CA PHE A 141 4.30 29.28 -5.26
C PHE A 141 3.46 29.53 -4.01
N LYS A 142 2.93 30.74 -3.86
CA LYS A 142 2.20 31.18 -2.67
C LYS A 142 0.74 30.69 -2.71
N LEU A 143 0.54 29.38 -2.64
CA LEU A 143 -0.78 28.72 -2.72
C LEU A 143 -1.82 29.38 -1.80
N MET A 144 -1.44 29.65 -0.55
CA MET A 144 -2.31 30.25 0.48
C MET A 144 -2.64 31.73 0.24
N LYS A 145 -2.00 32.40 -0.71
CA LYS A 145 -2.32 33.79 -1.09
C LYS A 145 -3.25 33.88 -2.31
N LEU A 146 -3.59 32.75 -2.91
CA LEU A 146 -4.53 32.73 -4.04
C LEU A 146 -5.95 33.01 -3.54
N PRO A 147 -6.81 33.63 -4.38
CA PRO A 147 -8.25 33.61 -4.16
C PRO A 147 -8.76 32.17 -4.03
N TYR A 148 -9.81 31.97 -3.22
CA TYR A 148 -10.32 30.63 -2.89
C TYR A 148 -10.54 29.75 -4.14
N LEU A 149 -11.19 30.28 -5.19
CA LEU A 149 -11.47 29.52 -6.41
C LEU A 149 -10.21 29.06 -7.14
N ALA A 150 -9.16 29.89 -7.18
CA ALA A 150 -7.89 29.52 -7.80
C ALA A 150 -7.16 28.45 -6.99
N MET A 151 -7.12 28.59 -5.66
CA MET A 151 -6.56 27.56 -4.77
C MET A 151 -7.32 26.24 -4.87
N GLU A 152 -8.65 26.31 -4.89
CA GLU A 152 -9.52 25.14 -5.07
C GLU A 152 -9.21 24.43 -6.38
N GLN A 153 -9.06 25.18 -7.47
CA GLN A 153 -8.72 24.60 -8.76
C GLN A 153 -7.35 23.94 -8.74
N VAL A 154 -6.34 24.55 -8.11
CA VAL A 154 -5.02 23.93 -7.94
C VAL A 154 -5.14 22.60 -7.20
N ILE A 155 -5.83 22.57 -6.06
CA ILE A 155 -5.98 21.35 -5.24
C ILE A 155 -6.78 20.27 -5.99
N LYS A 156 -7.84 20.63 -6.72
CA LYS A 156 -8.62 19.66 -7.52
C LYS A 156 -7.81 18.98 -8.63
N ASN A 157 -6.78 19.65 -9.13
CA ASN A 157 -5.90 19.13 -10.18
C ASN A 157 -4.65 18.42 -9.62
N MET A 158 -4.47 18.39 -8.29
CA MET A 158 -3.40 17.60 -7.67
C MET A 158 -3.69 16.11 -7.79
N SER A 159 -2.63 15.34 -8.01
CA SER A 159 -2.65 13.90 -7.77
C SER A 159 -2.94 13.59 -6.29
N LEU A 160 -3.41 12.38 -6.01
CA LEU A 160 -3.64 11.93 -4.62
C LEU A 160 -2.37 12.04 -3.76
N MET A 161 -1.20 11.81 -4.36
CA MET A 161 0.09 11.96 -3.68
C MET A 161 0.39 13.42 -3.33
N GLU A 162 0.21 14.33 -4.28
CA GLU A 162 0.47 15.76 -4.05
C GLU A 162 -0.49 16.32 -3.00
N ALA A 163 -1.78 15.97 -3.09
CA ALA A 163 -2.78 16.33 -2.08
C ALA A 163 -2.43 15.77 -0.70
N PHE A 164 -1.99 14.51 -0.64
CA PHE A 164 -1.53 13.88 0.60
C PHE A 164 -0.32 14.62 1.19
N ASN A 165 0.72 14.87 0.38
CA ASN A 165 1.92 15.59 0.83
C ASN A 165 1.58 17.01 1.29
N LEU A 166 0.74 17.73 0.55
CA LEU A 166 0.27 19.08 0.91
C LEU A 166 -0.46 19.07 2.27
N SER A 167 -1.25 18.04 2.54
CA SER A 167 -1.97 17.89 3.81
C SER A 167 -1.06 17.67 5.02
N LEU A 168 0.17 17.20 4.81
CA LEU A 168 1.15 16.99 5.88
C LEU A 168 1.90 18.29 6.24
N CYS A 169 1.91 19.29 5.35
CA CYS A 169 2.70 20.51 5.54
C CYS A 169 2.12 21.45 6.60
N TYR A 170 0.79 21.67 6.61
CA TYR A 170 0.16 22.63 7.51
C TYR A 170 -1.31 22.26 7.83
N PRO A 171 -1.79 22.47 9.08
CA PRO A 171 -3.18 22.13 9.45
C PRO A 171 -4.24 22.79 8.56
N THR A 172 -4.00 24.04 8.15
CA THR A 172 -4.92 24.77 7.26
C THR A 172 -4.97 24.15 5.86
N LEU A 173 -3.82 23.72 5.32
CA LEU A 173 -3.78 23.03 4.03
C LEU A 173 -4.48 21.67 4.10
N ARG A 174 -4.31 20.94 5.22
CA ARG A 174 -5.06 19.70 5.48
C ARG A 174 -6.57 19.93 5.44
N TYR A 175 -7.04 21.00 6.07
CA TYR A 175 -8.46 21.37 6.03
C TYR A 175 -8.93 21.62 4.59
N PHE A 176 -8.17 22.37 3.79
CA PHE A 176 -8.54 22.61 2.39
C PHE A 176 -8.55 21.33 1.55
N VAL A 177 -7.48 20.52 1.62
CA VAL A 177 -7.40 19.23 0.92
C VAL A 177 -8.62 18.36 1.25
N LYS A 178 -8.88 18.17 2.55
CA LYS A 178 -10.02 17.37 3.03
C LYS A 178 -11.36 17.89 2.47
N ASN A 179 -11.61 19.18 2.57
CA ASN A 179 -12.92 19.74 2.18
C ASN A 179 -13.12 19.83 0.67
N ILE A 180 -12.06 20.05 -0.09
CA ILE A 180 -12.12 20.15 -1.55
C ILE A 180 -12.26 18.75 -2.17
N LEU A 181 -11.54 17.75 -1.64
CA LEU A 181 -11.56 16.39 -2.17
C LEU A 181 -12.67 15.50 -1.59
N LYS A 182 -13.45 15.97 -0.60
CA LYS A 182 -14.53 15.17 0.02
C LYS A 182 -15.57 14.63 -0.97
N ASN A 183 -15.78 15.31 -2.09
CA ASN A 183 -16.77 14.91 -3.09
C ASN A 183 -16.23 13.86 -4.08
N GLN A 184 -14.92 13.61 -4.06
CA GLN A 184 -14.30 12.58 -4.89
C GLN A 184 -14.31 11.26 -4.13
N GLU A 185 -15.06 10.28 -4.64
CA GLU A 185 -15.06 8.94 -4.11
C GLU A 185 -13.75 8.24 -4.45
N ILE A 186 -13.00 7.83 -3.41
CA ILE A 186 -11.73 7.13 -3.56
C ILE A 186 -11.93 5.66 -3.17
N LYS A 187 -11.48 4.75 -4.03
CA LYS A 187 -11.44 3.32 -3.71
C LYS A 187 -10.15 3.00 -2.97
N LEU A 188 -10.25 2.17 -1.94
CA LEU A 188 -9.11 1.71 -1.17
C LEU A 188 -8.93 0.20 -1.33
N LEU A 189 -7.74 -0.21 -1.78
CA LEU A 189 -7.31 -1.60 -1.73
C LEU A 189 -6.14 -1.73 -0.74
N ILE A 190 -6.31 -2.56 0.28
CA ILE A 190 -5.28 -2.90 1.26
C ILE A 190 -4.72 -4.27 0.91
N GLN A 191 -3.41 -4.38 0.73
CA GLN A 191 -2.72 -5.62 0.38
C GLN A 191 -1.70 -5.98 1.46
N PHE A 192 -1.77 -7.22 1.94
CA PHE A 192 -0.83 -7.79 2.90
C PHE A 192 0.06 -8.79 2.17
N GLY A 193 1.36 -8.53 2.10
CA GLY A 193 2.38 -9.44 1.56
C GLY A 193 3.66 -9.35 2.38
N SER A 194 4.81 -9.20 1.73
CA SER A 194 6.09 -8.83 2.39
C SER A 194 6.07 -7.43 3.02
N ARG A 195 5.04 -6.63 2.72
CA ARG A 195 4.78 -5.29 3.24
C ARG A 195 3.27 -5.05 3.28
N ILE A 196 2.84 -4.04 4.02
CA ILE A 196 1.43 -3.61 4.01
C ILE A 196 1.29 -2.46 3.03
N GLN A 197 0.52 -2.67 1.97
CA GLN A 197 0.32 -1.70 0.90
C GLN A 197 -1.12 -1.18 0.89
N PHE A 198 -1.26 0.12 0.71
CA PHE A 198 -2.53 0.79 0.50
C PHE A 198 -2.51 1.42 -0.89
N ARG A 199 -3.43 0.98 -1.75
CA ARG A 199 -3.65 1.59 -3.06
C ARG A 199 -4.90 2.44 -2.99
N LEU A 200 -4.73 3.74 -3.16
CA LEU A 200 -5.83 4.68 -3.36
C LEU A 200 -6.03 4.85 -4.87
N GLU A 201 -7.27 4.72 -5.32
CA GLU A 201 -7.64 4.89 -6.73
C GLU A 201 -8.75 5.93 -6.84
N SER A 202 -8.51 6.95 -7.67
CA SER A 202 -9.47 8.01 -7.91
C SER A 202 -10.40 7.68 -9.08
N PRO A 203 -11.53 8.42 -9.25
CA PRO A 203 -12.50 8.15 -10.31
C PRO A 203 -11.95 8.27 -11.73
N ASN A 204 -10.88 9.05 -11.93
CA ASN A 204 -10.25 9.22 -13.25
C ASN A 204 -9.21 8.12 -13.58
N GLY A 205 -9.07 7.11 -12.70
CA GLY A 205 -8.15 5.98 -12.90
C GLY A 205 -6.72 6.22 -12.39
N THR A 206 -6.39 7.41 -11.91
CA THR A 206 -5.08 7.65 -11.26
C THR A 206 -5.02 6.95 -9.90
N PHE A 207 -3.81 6.54 -9.52
CA PHE A 207 -3.60 5.81 -8.28
C PHE A 207 -2.35 6.29 -7.53
N PHE A 208 -2.37 6.09 -6.21
CA PHE A 208 -1.24 6.32 -5.31
C PHE A 208 -1.10 5.14 -4.36
N TYR A 209 0.13 4.67 -4.21
CA TYR A 209 0.50 3.60 -3.29
C TYR A 209 1.22 4.16 -2.08
N PHE A 210 0.78 3.73 -0.92
CA PHE A 210 1.54 3.84 0.31
C PHE A 210 1.96 2.45 0.77
N GLN A 211 3.23 2.29 1.09
CA GLN A 211 3.81 1.05 1.58
C GLN A 211 4.36 1.28 2.99
N ALA A 212 3.83 0.53 3.94
CA ALA A 212 4.44 0.35 5.25
C ALA A 212 5.29 -0.93 5.21
N CYS A 213 6.60 -0.74 5.36
CA CYS A 213 7.59 -1.79 5.44
C CYS A 213 8.09 -1.90 6.89
N GLU A 214 8.52 -3.11 7.27
CA GLU A 214 9.31 -3.28 8.49
C GLU A 214 10.65 -2.59 8.37
N TYR A 215 11.28 -2.27 9.50
CA TYR A 215 12.67 -1.80 9.48
C TYR A 215 13.56 -2.87 8.84
N PRO A 216 14.39 -2.51 7.85
CA PRO A 216 15.31 -3.45 7.23
C PRO A 216 16.37 -3.88 8.25
N GLU A 217 16.86 -5.12 8.10
CA GLU A 217 18.02 -5.62 8.86
C GLU A 217 19.28 -4.85 8.46
N ASP A 218 19.43 -4.61 7.15
CA ASP A 218 20.46 -3.74 6.59
C ASP A 218 20.07 -2.27 6.74
N LEU A 219 20.74 -1.59 7.68
CA LEU A 219 20.48 -0.19 7.98
C LEU A 219 21.02 0.78 6.92
N GLU A 220 21.91 0.34 6.02
CA GLU A 220 22.41 1.18 4.91
C GLU A 220 21.24 1.62 4.00
N VAL A 221 20.21 0.77 3.86
CA VAL A 221 18.96 1.09 3.14
C VAL A 221 18.27 2.34 3.71
N LEU A 222 18.43 2.61 5.00
CA LEU A 222 17.83 3.77 5.66
C LEU A 222 18.68 5.03 5.55
N GLU A 223 19.95 4.93 5.16
CA GLU A 223 20.84 6.08 5.01
C GLU A 223 20.45 6.96 3.82
N GLU A 224 19.87 6.37 2.77
CA GLU A 224 19.34 7.11 1.63
C GLU A 224 17.93 7.67 1.87
N CYS A 225 17.30 7.33 3.00
CA CYS A 225 15.93 7.72 3.28
C CYS A 225 15.81 9.13 3.86
N MET A 226 14.85 9.89 3.33
CA MET A 226 14.40 11.13 3.97
C MET A 226 13.63 10.82 5.26
N ARG A 227 13.46 11.84 6.12
CA ARG A 227 12.71 11.73 7.37
C ARG A 227 11.47 12.61 7.35
N MET A 228 10.31 12.04 7.68
CA MET A 228 9.06 12.80 7.81
C MET A 228 8.40 12.65 9.18
N LYS A 229 7.48 13.58 9.46
CA LYS A 229 6.56 13.49 10.60
C LYS A 229 5.17 13.18 10.09
N ILE A 230 4.57 12.09 10.57
CA ILE A 230 3.18 11.72 10.29
C ILE A 230 2.42 11.67 11.62
N LYS A 231 1.50 12.62 11.81
CA LYS A 231 0.77 12.80 13.09
C LYS A 231 1.75 12.90 14.27
N ASN A 232 1.64 11.97 15.22
CA ASN A 232 2.46 11.91 16.44
C ASN A 232 3.77 11.12 16.24
N ALA A 233 3.96 10.47 15.09
CA ALA A 233 5.19 9.76 14.78
C ALA A 233 6.16 10.69 14.04
N SER A 234 7.35 10.88 14.62
CA SER A 234 8.40 11.75 14.10
C SER A 234 9.57 10.94 13.55
N LYS A 235 10.31 11.53 12.60
CA LYS A 235 11.55 10.97 12.01
C LYS A 235 11.35 9.60 11.35
N ILE A 236 10.18 9.37 10.74
CA ILE A 236 9.87 8.15 10.00
C ILE A 236 10.74 8.14 8.73
N PRO A 237 11.60 7.12 8.52
CA PRO A 237 12.35 6.96 7.29
C PRO A 237 11.39 6.68 6.13
N PHE A 238 11.59 7.38 5.03
CA PHE A 238 10.80 7.19 3.83
C PHE A 238 11.59 7.52 2.56
N HIS A 239 11.13 6.96 1.45
CA HIS A 239 11.54 7.38 0.13
C HIS A 239 10.36 7.22 -0.85
N PHE A 240 10.50 7.81 -2.03
CA PHE A 240 9.62 7.52 -3.16
C PHE A 240 10.29 6.45 -4.02
N ASN A 241 9.57 5.39 -4.37
CA ASN A 241 10.13 4.36 -5.23
C ASN A 241 10.51 4.99 -6.59
N LYS A 242 11.68 4.63 -7.14
CA LYS A 242 12.12 5.09 -8.46
C LYS A 242 12.10 3.90 -9.43
N PRO A 243 11.64 4.06 -10.68
CA PRO A 243 11.20 5.31 -11.33
C PRO A 243 9.74 5.72 -11.01
N ASP A 244 8.93 4.81 -10.46
CA ASP A 244 7.50 5.04 -10.22
C ASP A 244 7.25 5.92 -8.99
N LYS A 245 7.18 7.24 -9.21
CA LYS A 245 6.91 8.23 -8.14
C LYS A 245 5.54 8.08 -7.47
N ASN A 246 4.69 7.14 -7.90
CA ASN A 246 3.38 6.89 -7.29
C ASN A 246 3.45 6.03 -6.02
N TYR A 247 4.64 5.65 -5.55
CA TYR A 247 4.83 4.86 -4.34
C TYR A 247 5.55 5.66 -3.27
N LEU A 248 4.87 5.90 -2.15
CA LEU A 248 5.50 6.36 -0.92
C LEU A 248 5.81 5.15 -0.04
N VAL A 249 7.10 4.90 0.19
CA VAL A 249 7.58 3.79 1.01
C VAL A 249 8.03 4.34 2.36
N THR A 250 7.54 3.75 3.45
CA THR A 250 7.85 4.14 4.82
C THR A 250 8.29 2.94 5.64
N TYR A 251 9.24 3.15 6.55
CA TYR A 251 9.80 2.09 7.38
C TYR A 251 9.39 2.24 8.84
N TRP A 252 8.95 1.14 9.45
CA TRP A 252 8.35 1.13 10.79
C TRP A 252 8.87 -0.03 11.63
N ARG A 253 9.23 0.27 12.89
CA ARG A 253 9.59 -0.79 13.86
C ARG A 253 8.42 -1.72 14.17
N ASP A 254 7.21 -1.19 14.04
CA ASP A 254 5.96 -1.94 14.08
C ASP A 254 5.16 -1.54 12.83
N VAL A 255 5.14 -2.44 11.84
CA VAL A 255 4.50 -2.20 10.54
C VAL A 255 2.99 -1.99 10.67
N PHE A 256 2.33 -2.66 11.63
CA PHE A 256 0.90 -2.48 11.88
C PHE A 256 0.58 -1.16 12.56
N LYS A 257 1.48 -0.63 13.42
CA LYS A 257 1.38 0.74 13.92
C LYS A 257 1.48 1.75 12.77
N GLY A 258 2.41 1.55 11.85
CA GLY A 258 2.54 2.36 10.64
C GLY A 258 1.29 2.34 9.76
N ALA A 259 0.79 1.13 9.45
CA ALA A 259 -0.45 0.92 8.70
C ALA A 259 -1.66 1.57 9.39
N THR A 260 -1.75 1.51 10.72
CA THR A 260 -2.83 2.13 11.50
C THR A 260 -2.80 3.65 11.41
N ILE A 261 -1.61 4.26 11.53
CA ILE A 261 -1.44 5.72 11.40
C ILE A 261 -1.83 6.16 9.99
N PHE A 262 -1.37 5.44 8.97
CA PHE A 262 -1.68 5.76 7.57
C PHE A 262 -3.17 5.60 7.25
N ARG A 263 -3.78 4.48 7.63
CA ARG A 263 -5.22 4.27 7.50
C ARG A 263 -5.99 5.42 8.12
N SER A 264 -5.66 5.80 9.36
CA SER A 264 -6.31 6.90 10.06
C SER A 264 -6.10 8.27 9.38
N LEU A 265 -5.05 8.44 8.59
CA LEU A 265 -4.83 9.65 7.79
C LEU A 265 -5.65 9.61 6.49
N VAL A 266 -5.64 8.50 5.77
CA VAL A 266 -6.41 8.31 4.53
C VAL A 266 -7.90 8.49 4.74
N PHE A 267 -8.46 7.84 5.77
CA PHE A 267 -9.88 7.97 6.08
C PHE A 267 -10.28 9.37 6.57
N ASP A 268 -9.34 10.16 7.08
CA ASP A 268 -9.61 11.55 7.47
C ASP A 268 -9.55 12.50 6.26
N LEU A 269 -8.66 12.24 5.30
CA LEU A 269 -8.42 13.11 4.15
C LEU A 269 -9.37 12.86 2.99
N PHE A 270 -9.69 11.59 2.72
CA PHE A 270 -10.37 11.18 1.51
C PHE A 270 -11.71 10.52 1.80
N ASN A 271 -12.66 10.68 0.89
CA ASN A 271 -13.97 10.04 0.97
C ASN A 271 -13.88 8.58 0.49
N ILE A 272 -13.47 7.70 1.40
CA ILE A 272 -13.35 6.26 1.17
C ILE A 272 -14.73 5.61 1.34
N ARG A 273 -15.28 5.06 0.26
CA ARG A 273 -16.57 4.32 0.27
C ARG A 273 -16.45 2.84 0.01
N SER A 274 -15.40 2.44 -0.70
CA SER A 274 -15.10 1.04 -1.02
C SER A 274 -13.74 0.68 -0.44
N VAL A 275 -13.73 -0.38 0.36
CA VAL A 275 -12.53 -0.98 0.94
C VAL A 275 -12.46 -2.43 0.52
N ARG A 276 -11.40 -2.81 -0.18
CA ARG A 276 -11.09 -4.20 -0.52
C ARG A 276 -9.80 -4.61 0.17
N VAL A 277 -9.73 -5.87 0.55
CA VAL A 277 -8.56 -6.43 1.23
C VAL A 277 -8.07 -7.65 0.48
N GLY A 278 -6.76 -7.69 0.20
CA GLY A 278 -6.07 -8.85 -0.35
C GLY A 278 -4.96 -9.31 0.58
N VAL A 279 -4.91 -10.60 0.88
CA VAL A 279 -3.83 -11.25 1.64
C VAL A 279 -3.08 -12.17 0.69
N MET A 280 -1.89 -11.74 0.29
CA MET A 280 -1.03 -12.41 -0.67
C MET A 280 -0.47 -13.73 -0.10
N LYS A 281 0.02 -14.60 -0.98
CA LYS A 281 0.63 -15.87 -0.57
C LYS A 281 1.80 -15.65 0.39
N GLU A 282 2.62 -14.64 0.12
CA GLU A 282 3.86 -14.27 0.81
C GLU A 282 3.63 -13.41 2.06
N ALA A 283 2.40 -13.30 2.56
CA ALA A 283 2.11 -12.53 3.77
C ALA A 283 2.82 -13.13 4.99
N VAL A 284 3.70 -12.34 5.62
CA VAL A 284 4.62 -12.81 6.68
C VAL A 284 3.98 -12.81 8.07
N HIS A 285 2.86 -12.10 8.26
CA HIS A 285 2.26 -11.83 9.59
C HIS A 285 0.83 -12.38 9.74
N GLY A 286 0.59 -13.62 9.29
CA GLY A 286 -0.74 -14.22 9.15
C GLY A 286 -1.78 -13.86 10.24
N ALA A 287 -1.56 -14.28 11.49
CA ALA A 287 -2.51 -14.01 12.60
C ALA A 287 -2.65 -12.52 12.94
N ALA A 288 -1.55 -11.75 12.86
CA ALA A 288 -1.58 -10.32 13.10
C ALA A 288 -2.38 -9.57 12.03
N VAL A 289 -2.36 -10.05 10.77
CA VAL A 289 -3.18 -9.51 9.67
C VAL A 289 -4.66 -9.67 9.97
N VAL A 290 -5.11 -10.89 10.31
CA VAL A 290 -6.53 -11.16 10.62
C VAL A 290 -6.99 -10.31 11.81
N ASN A 291 -6.20 -10.27 12.88
CA ASN A 291 -6.48 -9.45 14.06
C ASN A 291 -6.55 -7.96 13.73
N TRP A 292 -5.66 -7.45 12.88
CA TRP A 292 -5.65 -6.06 12.47
C TRP A 292 -6.87 -5.70 11.63
N ILE A 293 -7.25 -6.58 10.69
CA ILE A 293 -8.46 -6.38 9.87
C ILE A 293 -9.70 -6.36 10.78
N ASN A 294 -9.78 -7.28 11.74
CA ASN A 294 -10.90 -7.32 12.68
C ASN A 294 -11.03 -6.07 13.55
N ARG A 295 -9.91 -5.45 13.92
CA ARG A 295 -9.88 -4.18 14.67
C ARG A 295 -10.26 -2.97 13.82
N MET A 296 -10.29 -3.06 12.49
CA MET A 296 -10.63 -1.91 11.65
C MET A 296 -12.08 -1.45 11.85
N ASN A 297 -12.99 -2.36 12.24
CA ASN A 297 -14.42 -2.12 12.43
C ASN A 297 -15.01 -1.23 11.31
N THR A 298 -14.65 -1.53 10.06
CA THR A 298 -15.06 -0.80 8.86
C THR A 298 -15.73 -1.80 7.93
N PRO A 299 -16.85 -1.45 7.26
CA PRO A 299 -17.41 -2.30 6.22
C PRO A 299 -16.38 -2.60 5.13
N ILE A 300 -16.06 -3.87 4.93
CA ILE A 300 -15.14 -4.33 3.88
C ILE A 300 -15.99 -4.90 2.76
N GLU A 301 -15.80 -4.38 1.55
CA GLU A 301 -16.53 -4.82 0.36
C GLU A 301 -16.18 -6.27 0.00
N HIS A 302 -14.89 -6.61 0.05
CA HIS A 302 -14.41 -7.95 -0.24
C HIS A 302 -13.05 -8.22 0.41
N VAL A 303 -12.90 -9.42 0.98
CA VAL A 303 -11.64 -9.96 1.50
C VAL A 303 -11.22 -11.15 0.66
N GLN A 304 -9.98 -11.15 0.17
CA GLN A 304 -9.42 -12.27 -0.59
C GLN A 304 -8.14 -12.76 0.08
N PHE A 305 -8.06 -14.06 0.34
CA PHE A 305 -6.84 -14.76 0.75
C PHE A 305 -6.33 -15.59 -0.43
N ASP A 306 -5.13 -15.29 -0.92
CA ASP A 306 -4.55 -15.90 -2.11
C ASP A 306 -4.14 -17.37 -1.89
N ARG A 307 -3.85 -18.05 -3.01
CA ARG A 307 -3.44 -19.46 -3.03
C ARG A 307 -2.20 -19.69 -2.17
N GLY A 308 -2.17 -20.83 -1.47
CA GLY A 308 -1.04 -21.26 -0.66
C GLY A 308 -1.50 -22.13 0.50
N THR A 309 -0.56 -22.72 1.23
CA THR A 309 -0.88 -23.43 2.47
C THR A 309 -0.96 -22.45 3.64
N VAL A 310 -1.67 -22.85 4.68
CA VAL A 310 -1.78 -22.12 5.95
C VAL A 310 -1.97 -23.12 7.08
N ASP A 311 -1.45 -22.80 8.26
CA ASP A 311 -1.68 -23.64 9.43
C ASP A 311 -3.14 -23.56 9.91
N ASP A 312 -3.57 -24.62 10.59
CA ASP A 312 -4.97 -24.79 11.00
C ASP A 312 -5.41 -23.76 12.05
N THR A 313 -4.48 -23.23 12.85
CA THR A 313 -4.80 -22.20 13.86
C THR A 313 -5.16 -20.90 13.17
N LEU A 314 -4.34 -20.46 12.20
CA LEU A 314 -4.63 -19.28 11.41
C LEU A 314 -5.86 -19.48 10.51
N TYR A 315 -6.03 -20.66 9.91
CA TYR A 315 -7.24 -20.92 9.11
C TYR A 315 -8.51 -20.79 9.95
N SER A 316 -8.51 -21.31 11.18
CA SER A 316 -9.63 -21.16 12.13
C SER A 316 -9.92 -19.68 12.42
N GLN A 317 -8.88 -18.87 12.69
CA GLN A 317 -9.04 -17.43 12.89
C GLN A 317 -9.64 -16.70 11.68
N ILE A 318 -9.33 -17.15 10.46
CA ILE A 318 -9.91 -16.58 9.23
C ILE A 318 -11.40 -16.90 9.15
N ILE A 319 -11.79 -18.16 9.36
CA ILE A 319 -13.19 -18.58 9.22
C ILE A 319 -14.08 -18.06 10.36
N ASP A 320 -13.54 -17.84 11.56
CA ASP A 320 -14.29 -17.33 12.71
C ASP A 320 -14.48 -15.79 12.68
N SER A 321 -14.02 -15.13 11.63
CA SER A 321 -14.09 -13.68 11.50
C SER A 321 -15.47 -13.17 11.04
N GLU A 322 -16.16 -12.45 11.92
CA GLU A 322 -17.44 -11.81 11.61
C GLU A 322 -17.34 -10.60 10.66
N ASN A 323 -16.13 -10.04 10.47
CA ASN A 323 -15.93 -8.88 9.61
C ASN A 323 -15.86 -9.25 8.11
N PHE A 324 -15.80 -10.53 7.78
CA PHE A 324 -15.55 -11.00 6.41
C PHE A 324 -16.85 -11.34 5.69
N GLN A 325 -17.76 -10.37 5.54
CA GLN A 325 -19.09 -10.66 4.94
C GLN A 325 -19.00 -11.20 3.51
N ASN A 326 -18.10 -10.64 2.69
CA ASN A 326 -17.80 -11.14 1.37
C ASN A 326 -16.35 -11.60 1.34
N CYS A 327 -16.12 -12.91 1.28
CA CYS A 327 -14.80 -13.50 1.48
C CYS A 327 -14.48 -14.59 0.46
N SER A 328 -13.26 -14.55 -0.09
CA SER A 328 -12.69 -15.61 -0.92
C SER A 328 -11.46 -16.18 -0.26
N ILE A 329 -11.48 -17.46 0.10
CA ILE A 329 -10.38 -18.17 0.75
C ILE A 329 -9.82 -19.19 -0.24
N LEU A 330 -8.68 -18.85 -0.85
CA LEU A 330 -7.93 -19.74 -1.73
C LEU A 330 -6.80 -20.48 -0.98
N LYS A 331 -6.57 -20.15 0.30
CA LYS A 331 -5.63 -20.85 1.17
C LYS A 331 -6.12 -22.27 1.48
N LYS A 332 -5.18 -23.22 1.55
CA LYS A 332 -5.40 -24.63 1.87
C LYS A 332 -4.96 -24.93 3.31
N PRO A 333 -5.87 -25.35 4.21
CA PRO A 333 -5.49 -25.84 5.54
C PRO A 333 -4.91 -27.26 5.45
N SER A 334 -4.56 -27.87 6.58
CA SER A 334 -4.10 -29.26 6.60
C SER A 334 -5.18 -30.23 6.09
N GLU A 335 -4.77 -31.38 5.56
CA GLU A 335 -5.71 -32.42 5.09
C GLU A 335 -6.62 -32.94 6.22
N ASN A 336 -6.12 -32.88 7.47
CA ASN A 336 -6.84 -33.36 8.66
C ASN A 336 -7.63 -32.25 9.37
N PHE A 337 -7.61 -31.03 8.85
CA PHE A 337 -8.34 -29.91 9.43
C PHE A 337 -9.83 -30.23 9.54
N LYS A 338 -10.42 -29.90 10.69
CA LYS A 338 -11.86 -30.04 10.95
C LYS A 338 -12.33 -28.86 11.78
N SER A 339 -13.52 -28.36 11.47
CA SER A 339 -14.24 -27.41 12.33
C SER A 339 -15.71 -27.80 12.39
N PRO A 340 -16.06 -28.76 13.28
CA PRO A 340 -17.44 -29.25 13.40
C PRO A 340 -18.39 -28.20 13.99
N GLU A 341 -17.88 -27.18 14.67
CA GLU A 341 -18.68 -26.10 15.28
C GLU A 341 -18.98 -24.96 14.30
N PHE A 342 -18.22 -24.83 13.21
CA PHE A 342 -18.39 -23.74 12.25
C PHE A 342 -19.75 -23.83 11.53
N ARG A 343 -20.43 -22.69 11.38
CA ARG A 343 -21.72 -22.58 10.66
C ARG A 343 -21.72 -21.38 9.73
N PHE A 344 -22.33 -21.54 8.56
CA PHE A 344 -22.53 -20.46 7.60
C PHE A 344 -23.65 -19.52 8.06
N SER A 345 -23.38 -18.65 9.04
CA SER A 345 -24.35 -17.67 9.56
C SER A 345 -24.63 -16.50 8.59
N ARG A 346 -25.51 -15.57 9.00
CA ARG A 346 -25.81 -14.34 8.26
C ARG A 346 -24.62 -13.37 8.15
N ALA A 347 -23.58 -13.57 8.97
CA ALA A 347 -22.32 -12.84 8.84
C ALA A 347 -21.57 -13.25 7.56
N HIS A 348 -21.88 -14.40 6.97
CA HIS A 348 -21.20 -14.95 5.80
C HIS A 348 -21.99 -14.71 4.50
N VAL A 349 -22.16 -13.46 4.09
CA VAL A 349 -23.06 -13.07 2.97
C VAL A 349 -22.67 -13.72 1.64
N ASN A 350 -21.40 -13.58 1.23
CA ASN A 350 -20.86 -14.15 -0.02
C ASN A 350 -19.52 -14.83 0.25
N TRP A 351 -19.53 -16.12 0.51
CA TRP A 351 -18.34 -16.88 0.90
C TRP A 351 -17.90 -17.87 -0.17
N GLN A 352 -16.60 -17.90 -0.44
CA GLN A 352 -15.99 -18.76 -1.42
C GLN A 352 -14.80 -19.49 -0.81
N LEU A 353 -14.89 -20.81 -0.69
CA LEU A 353 -13.85 -21.69 -0.16
C LEU A 353 -13.31 -22.57 -1.30
N GLN A 354 -12.02 -22.45 -1.61
CA GLN A 354 -11.39 -23.33 -2.61
C GLN A 354 -11.12 -24.75 -2.10
N HIS A 355 -10.93 -24.89 -0.79
CA HIS A 355 -10.56 -26.14 -0.12
C HIS A 355 -11.55 -26.42 1.01
N SER A 356 -12.70 -27.00 0.66
CA SER A 356 -13.82 -27.27 1.56
C SER A 356 -13.92 -28.74 1.99
N HIS A 357 -12.82 -29.49 1.98
CA HIS A 357 -12.78 -30.93 2.34
C HIS A 357 -13.19 -31.22 3.79
N TRP A 358 -13.07 -30.21 4.65
CA TRP A 358 -13.42 -30.27 6.07
C TRP A 358 -14.90 -29.94 6.35
N ILE A 359 -15.64 -29.46 5.34
CA ILE A 359 -17.07 -29.15 5.46
C ILE A 359 -17.88 -30.44 5.38
N THR A 360 -18.71 -30.67 6.39
CA THR A 360 -19.61 -31.82 6.52
C THR A 360 -21.07 -31.41 6.41
N LEU A 361 -22.00 -32.38 6.36
CA LEU A 361 -23.43 -32.09 6.34
C LEU A 361 -23.89 -31.29 7.58
N GLU A 362 -23.25 -31.50 8.73
CA GLU A 362 -23.57 -30.81 9.99
C GLU A 362 -23.30 -29.30 9.92
N ASN A 363 -22.29 -28.87 9.16
CA ASN A 363 -21.98 -27.46 8.96
C ASN A 363 -23.11 -26.70 8.22
N PHE A 364 -24.04 -27.42 7.56
CA PHE A 364 -25.22 -26.87 6.88
C PHE A 364 -26.51 -27.00 7.70
N SER A 365 -26.43 -27.25 9.00
CA SER A 365 -27.62 -27.35 9.85
C SER A 365 -28.49 -26.08 9.78
N ASP A 366 -27.86 -24.92 9.61
CA ASP A 366 -28.45 -23.62 9.32
C ASP A 366 -27.53 -22.86 8.35
N ILE A 367 -28.10 -22.24 7.32
CA ILE A 367 -27.37 -21.42 6.32
C ILE A 367 -28.03 -20.04 6.27
N GLY A 368 -27.35 -19.07 6.86
CA GLY A 368 -27.68 -17.65 6.79
C GLY A 368 -27.08 -16.92 5.59
N SER A 369 -26.14 -17.53 4.85
CA SER A 369 -25.49 -16.98 3.65
C SER A 369 -26.44 -16.73 2.49
N SER A 370 -26.12 -15.73 1.65
CA SER A 370 -26.82 -15.47 0.39
C SER A 370 -26.15 -16.13 -0.81
N CYS A 371 -24.81 -16.19 -0.80
CA CYS A 371 -24.00 -16.84 -1.83
C CYS A 371 -22.93 -17.70 -1.16
N LEU A 372 -22.86 -18.97 -1.57
CA LEU A 372 -21.89 -19.92 -1.04
C LEU A 372 -21.22 -20.72 -2.16
N VAL A 373 -19.90 -20.68 -2.21
CA VAL A 373 -19.11 -21.41 -3.20
C VAL A 373 -18.14 -22.33 -2.46
N LEU A 374 -18.32 -23.63 -2.64
CA LEU A 374 -17.54 -24.68 -1.99
C LEU A 374 -16.89 -25.54 -3.06
N LYS A 375 -15.56 -25.48 -3.12
CA LYS A 375 -14.75 -26.30 -4.02
C LYS A 375 -13.88 -27.26 -3.24
N GLY A 376 -13.50 -28.37 -3.88
CA GLY A 376 -12.74 -29.43 -3.22
C GLY A 376 -13.50 -30.07 -2.06
N SER A 377 -14.83 -30.18 -2.15
CA SER A 377 -15.65 -30.83 -1.14
C SER A 377 -15.51 -32.36 -1.21
N THR A 378 -15.63 -33.00 -0.05
CA THR A 378 -15.61 -34.47 0.12
C THR A 378 -17.00 -35.06 0.32
N LEU A 379 -18.06 -34.24 0.31
CA LEU A 379 -19.44 -34.69 0.47
C LEU A 379 -19.79 -35.78 -0.55
N THR A 380 -20.48 -36.82 -0.08
CA THR A 380 -21.03 -37.90 -0.90
C THR A 380 -22.29 -37.45 -1.65
N ASP A 381 -22.66 -38.15 -2.72
CA ASP A 381 -23.88 -37.82 -3.45
C ASP A 381 -25.15 -37.92 -2.58
N ARG A 382 -25.14 -38.78 -1.55
CA ARG A 382 -26.25 -38.91 -0.58
C ARG A 382 -26.33 -37.71 0.38
N GLU A 383 -25.19 -37.19 0.82
CA GLU A 383 -25.15 -35.97 1.64
C GLU A 383 -25.57 -34.75 0.82
N VAL A 384 -25.13 -34.65 -0.44
CA VAL A 384 -25.59 -33.61 -1.37
C VAL A 384 -27.10 -33.70 -1.60
N ASN A 385 -27.65 -34.91 -1.79
CA ASN A 385 -29.11 -35.09 -1.88
C ASN A 385 -29.83 -34.61 -0.61
N SER A 386 -29.30 -34.92 0.56
CA SER A 386 -29.87 -34.48 1.84
C SER A 386 -29.85 -32.95 1.97
N LEU A 387 -28.75 -32.30 1.54
CA LEU A 387 -28.64 -30.85 1.47
C LEU A 387 -29.69 -30.25 0.52
N PHE A 388 -29.90 -30.85 -0.66
CA PHE A 388 -30.88 -30.37 -1.62
C PHE A 388 -32.33 -30.55 -1.16
N LYS A 389 -32.65 -31.67 -0.49
CA LYS A 389 -33.98 -31.86 0.13
C LYS A 389 -34.25 -30.79 1.19
N ASN A 390 -33.27 -30.51 2.05
CA ASN A 390 -33.36 -29.41 3.02
C ASN A 390 -33.56 -28.06 2.32
N LEU A 391 -32.80 -27.79 1.26
CA LEU A 391 -32.94 -26.55 0.49
C LEU A 391 -34.36 -26.39 -0.06
N ILE A 392 -34.87 -27.39 -0.78
CA ILE A 392 -36.18 -27.33 -1.47
C ILE A 392 -37.34 -27.22 -0.47
N SER A 393 -37.17 -27.73 0.75
CA SER A 393 -38.14 -27.54 1.84
C SER A 393 -38.24 -26.09 2.34
N GLY A 394 -37.36 -25.19 1.89
CA GLY A 394 -37.33 -23.79 2.30
C GLY A 394 -36.44 -23.50 3.51
N LYS A 395 -35.61 -24.46 3.94
CA LYS A 395 -34.79 -24.34 5.17
C LYS A 395 -33.78 -23.18 5.13
N PHE A 396 -33.35 -22.74 3.95
CA PHE A 396 -32.30 -21.73 3.77
C PHE A 396 -32.85 -20.46 3.08
N PRO A 397 -33.63 -19.63 3.79
CA PRO A 397 -34.41 -18.54 3.18
C PRO A 397 -33.57 -17.41 2.59
N ASN A 398 -32.29 -17.28 2.99
CA ASN A 398 -31.40 -16.24 2.49
C ASN A 398 -30.61 -16.66 1.25
N LEU A 399 -30.47 -17.96 1.00
CA LEU A 399 -29.63 -18.48 -0.06
C LEU A 399 -30.22 -18.11 -1.44
N GLU A 400 -29.35 -17.73 -2.37
CA GLU A 400 -29.70 -17.39 -3.76
C GLU A 400 -28.78 -18.09 -4.77
N LEU A 401 -27.53 -18.33 -4.38
CA LEU A 401 -26.55 -19.07 -5.16
C LEU A 401 -25.78 -20.04 -4.26
N MET A 402 -25.73 -21.30 -4.67
CA MET A 402 -24.78 -22.28 -4.13
C MET A 402 -24.01 -22.91 -5.29
N VAL A 403 -22.69 -22.95 -5.17
CA VAL A 403 -21.82 -23.71 -6.08
C VAL A 403 -21.11 -24.77 -5.25
N LEU A 404 -21.29 -26.03 -5.63
CA LEU A 404 -20.64 -27.15 -4.98
C LEU A 404 -19.84 -27.95 -6.01
N GLU A 405 -18.53 -28.03 -5.82
CA GLU A 405 -17.60 -28.83 -6.63
C GLU A 405 -16.93 -29.89 -5.76
N VAL A 406 -17.03 -31.15 -6.21
CA VAL A 406 -16.37 -32.30 -5.58
C VAL A 406 -15.15 -32.70 -6.41
N ASN A 407 -14.05 -33.00 -5.74
CA ASN A 407 -12.79 -33.41 -6.38
C ASN A 407 -12.64 -34.92 -6.41
N GLY A 408 -11.93 -35.43 -7.42
CA GLY A 408 -11.55 -36.84 -7.53
C GLY A 408 -12.70 -37.80 -7.87
N ARG A 409 -13.92 -37.31 -8.09
CA ARG A 409 -15.09 -38.15 -8.43
C ARG A 409 -16.09 -37.43 -9.31
N ARG A 410 -16.93 -38.22 -10.00
CA ARG A 410 -18.10 -37.73 -10.73
C ARG A 410 -19.32 -37.71 -9.82
N MET A 411 -19.97 -36.56 -9.72
CA MET A 411 -21.26 -36.39 -9.05
C MET A 411 -22.37 -37.05 -9.88
N SER A 412 -23.12 -37.96 -9.26
CA SER A 412 -24.26 -38.61 -9.90
C SER A 412 -25.51 -37.73 -9.81
N LYS A 413 -26.01 -37.27 -10.96
CA LYS A 413 -27.27 -36.52 -11.03
C LYS A 413 -28.44 -37.33 -10.48
N ALA A 414 -28.48 -38.64 -10.80
CA ALA A 414 -29.53 -39.54 -10.37
C ALA A 414 -29.57 -39.68 -8.84
N VAL A 415 -28.42 -39.84 -8.19
CA VAL A 415 -28.37 -39.97 -6.73
C VAL A 415 -28.62 -38.64 -6.03
N THR A 416 -28.03 -37.55 -6.53
CA THR A 416 -28.16 -36.22 -5.92
C THR A 416 -29.57 -35.64 -6.02
N LEU A 417 -30.36 -36.01 -7.04
CA LEU A 417 -31.74 -35.58 -7.24
C LEU A 417 -32.79 -36.65 -6.91
N ASP A 418 -32.39 -37.75 -6.29
CA ASP A 418 -33.30 -38.82 -5.90
C ASP A 418 -34.38 -38.32 -4.93
N GLY A 419 -35.64 -38.60 -5.24
CA GLY A 419 -36.82 -38.11 -4.50
C GLY A 419 -37.04 -36.60 -4.56
N ILE A 420 -36.33 -35.87 -5.43
CA ILE A 420 -36.54 -34.43 -5.67
C ILE A 420 -37.30 -34.20 -6.98
N THR A 421 -36.88 -34.88 -8.05
CA THR A 421 -37.52 -34.79 -9.36
C THR A 421 -37.34 -36.07 -10.12
N ASP A 422 -38.34 -36.40 -10.94
CA ASP A 422 -38.22 -37.48 -11.92
C ASP A 422 -37.36 -37.00 -13.10
N LEU A 423 -36.16 -37.56 -13.24
CA LEU A 423 -35.22 -37.18 -14.29
C LEU A 423 -35.60 -37.74 -15.68
N GLU A 424 -36.43 -38.77 -15.75
CA GLU A 424 -36.89 -39.33 -17.03
C GLU A 424 -37.95 -38.44 -17.66
N ASN A 425 -38.79 -37.80 -16.83
CA ASN A 425 -39.89 -36.95 -17.27
C ASN A 425 -39.62 -35.44 -17.17
N ASN A 426 -38.58 -35.00 -16.45
CA ASN A 426 -38.26 -33.58 -16.32
C ASN A 426 -37.40 -33.09 -17.50
N ALA A 427 -38.01 -32.30 -18.39
CA ALA A 427 -37.32 -31.67 -19.50
C ALA A 427 -36.37 -30.56 -19.00
N LEU A 428 -35.13 -30.57 -19.49
CA LEU A 428 -34.17 -29.50 -19.19
C LEU A 428 -34.73 -28.14 -19.62
N ASN A 429 -34.76 -27.18 -18.69
CA ASN A 429 -35.07 -25.80 -19.01
C ASN A 429 -33.93 -25.23 -19.88
N ARG A 430 -34.27 -24.85 -21.12
CA ARG A 430 -33.33 -24.28 -22.10
C ARG A 430 -33.42 -22.76 -22.20
N ASP A 431 -34.39 -22.15 -21.52
CA ASP A 431 -34.58 -20.71 -21.52
C ASP A 431 -33.42 -20.04 -20.79
N ALA A 432 -32.83 -19.06 -21.46
CA ALA A 432 -31.70 -18.34 -20.92
C ALA A 432 -32.18 -17.35 -19.85
N ARG A 433 -31.85 -17.60 -18.58
CA ARG A 433 -32.03 -16.63 -17.48
C ARG A 433 -30.70 -15.99 -17.14
N LYS A 434 -30.70 -14.69 -16.84
CA LYS A 434 -29.49 -13.98 -16.40
C LYS A 434 -29.46 -13.89 -14.88
N PHE A 435 -28.42 -14.46 -14.28
CA PHE A 435 -28.12 -14.27 -12.87
C PHE A 435 -27.03 -13.22 -12.71
N LYS A 436 -27.38 -12.05 -12.16
CA LYS A 436 -26.47 -10.90 -11.98
C LYS A 436 -26.47 -10.39 -10.54
N ARG A 437 -25.92 -11.18 -9.61
CA ARG A 437 -25.83 -10.88 -8.17
C ARG A 437 -24.48 -11.37 -7.62
N PHE A 438 -24.03 -10.85 -6.48
CA PHE A 438 -22.81 -11.29 -5.77
C PHE A 438 -21.50 -11.24 -6.60
N GLY A 439 -21.42 -10.35 -7.58
CA GLY A 439 -20.29 -10.25 -8.52
C GLY A 439 -20.34 -11.26 -9.67
N TYR A 440 -21.31 -12.16 -9.70
CA TYR A 440 -21.54 -13.08 -10.81
C TYR A 440 -22.42 -12.46 -11.89
N ASN A 441 -22.11 -12.78 -13.14
CA ASN A 441 -22.93 -12.47 -14.30
C ASN A 441 -22.99 -13.71 -15.20
N ILE A 442 -23.93 -14.61 -14.90
CA ILE A 442 -24.02 -15.94 -15.49
C ILE A 442 -25.28 -16.02 -16.35
N SER A 443 -25.12 -16.48 -17.60
CA SER A 443 -26.24 -16.90 -18.43
C SER A 443 -26.57 -18.35 -18.09
N VAL A 444 -27.66 -18.54 -17.34
CA VAL A 444 -28.13 -19.82 -16.83
C VAL A 444 -29.04 -20.46 -17.88
N ARG A 445 -28.67 -21.66 -18.33
CA ARG A 445 -29.41 -22.47 -19.32
C ARG A 445 -29.13 -23.95 -19.08
N ARG A 446 -29.99 -24.82 -19.62
CA ARG A 446 -29.88 -26.29 -19.48
C ARG A 446 -29.93 -26.72 -18.01
N THR A 447 -30.87 -26.15 -17.26
CA THR A 447 -31.07 -26.46 -15.84
C THR A 447 -32.19 -27.46 -15.62
N ILE A 448 -32.14 -28.13 -14.48
CA ILE A 448 -33.27 -28.89 -13.95
C ILE A 448 -33.95 -27.98 -12.95
N ASP A 449 -35.18 -27.58 -13.25
CA ASP A 449 -35.94 -26.66 -12.42
C ASP A 449 -36.89 -27.45 -11.52
N VAL A 450 -36.95 -27.05 -10.26
CA VAL A 450 -37.82 -27.63 -9.23
C VAL A 450 -38.48 -26.49 -8.47
N GLN A 451 -39.76 -26.67 -8.17
CA GLN A 451 -40.52 -25.73 -7.36
C GLN A 451 -40.24 -25.98 -5.87
N MET A 452 -39.81 -24.96 -5.15
CA MET A 452 -39.59 -25.04 -3.71
C MET A 452 -40.91 -24.98 -2.94
N ALA A 453 -40.93 -25.51 -1.71
CA ALA A 453 -42.10 -25.45 -0.82
C ALA A 453 -42.51 -24.01 -0.49
N THR A 454 -41.56 -23.07 -0.55
CA THR A 454 -41.74 -21.64 -0.30
C THR A 454 -42.27 -20.86 -1.51
N GLY A 455 -42.38 -21.48 -2.69
CA GLY A 455 -42.94 -20.87 -3.90
C GLY A 455 -41.92 -20.32 -4.89
N GLU A 456 -40.63 -20.32 -4.57
CA GLU A 456 -39.57 -19.95 -5.51
C GLU A 456 -39.19 -21.12 -6.43
N THR A 457 -38.63 -20.79 -7.59
CA THR A 457 -38.00 -21.79 -8.47
C THR A 457 -36.54 -22.00 -8.08
N CYS A 458 -36.14 -23.25 -7.89
CA CYS A 458 -34.77 -23.68 -7.70
C CYS A 458 -34.24 -24.37 -8.97
N SER A 459 -33.08 -23.93 -9.47
CA SER A 459 -32.50 -24.42 -10.72
C SER A 459 -31.15 -25.07 -10.48
N PHE A 460 -31.03 -26.35 -10.84
CA PHE A 460 -29.80 -27.12 -10.77
C PHE A 460 -29.09 -27.15 -12.12
N MET A 461 -27.86 -26.63 -12.16
CA MET A 461 -26.98 -26.63 -13.32
C MET A 461 -25.73 -27.47 -13.04
N PHE A 462 -25.79 -28.74 -13.44
CA PHE A 462 -24.66 -29.64 -13.31
C PHE A 462 -23.63 -29.40 -14.41
N HIS A 463 -22.36 -29.37 -14.02
CA HIS A 463 -21.25 -29.20 -14.93
C HIS A 463 -20.13 -30.19 -14.65
N ARG A 464 -19.24 -30.33 -15.63
CA ARG A 464 -18.05 -31.18 -15.56
C ARG A 464 -16.87 -30.34 -16.05
N MET A 465 -15.78 -30.40 -15.32
CA MET A 465 -14.49 -29.86 -15.77
C MET A 465 -13.52 -31.04 -15.87
N ASN A 466 -13.10 -31.34 -17.10
CA ASN A 466 -12.03 -32.31 -17.33
C ASN A 466 -10.72 -31.53 -17.28
N GLY A 467 -10.06 -31.51 -16.12
CA GLY A 467 -8.68 -31.05 -16.00
C GLY A 467 -7.70 -32.11 -16.49
N VAL A 468 -6.45 -31.71 -16.74
CA VAL A 468 -5.37 -32.61 -17.18
C VAL A 468 -4.98 -33.62 -16.09
N GLU A 469 -5.22 -33.31 -14.82
CA GLU A 469 -4.76 -34.13 -13.67
C GLU A 469 -5.90 -34.68 -12.77
N GLU A 470 -7.09 -34.06 -12.73
CA GLU A 470 -8.22 -34.54 -11.91
C GLU A 470 -9.59 -34.31 -12.57
N VAL A 471 -10.52 -35.24 -12.32
CA VAL A 471 -11.94 -35.08 -12.68
C VAL A 471 -12.62 -34.19 -11.65
N GLN A 472 -13.06 -33.00 -12.08
CA GLN A 472 -13.90 -32.12 -11.28
C GLN A 472 -15.33 -32.17 -11.79
N SER A 473 -16.27 -32.32 -10.87
CA SER A 473 -17.70 -32.24 -11.19
C SER A 473 -18.42 -31.46 -10.11
N GLY A 474 -19.46 -30.76 -10.52
CA GLY A 474 -20.16 -29.89 -9.61
C GLY A 474 -21.54 -29.47 -10.11
N VAL A 475 -22.17 -28.65 -9.29
CA VAL A 475 -23.53 -28.18 -9.48
C VAL A 475 -23.62 -26.74 -9.01
N HIS A 476 -24.21 -25.89 -9.86
CA HIS A 476 -24.65 -24.56 -9.46
C HIS A 476 -26.13 -24.66 -9.18
N VAL A 477 -26.54 -24.14 -8.04
CA VAL A 477 -27.92 -24.07 -7.61
C VAL A 477 -28.29 -22.60 -7.55
N PHE A 478 -29.31 -22.21 -8.32
CA PHE A 478 -29.82 -20.85 -8.36
C PHE A 478 -31.23 -20.84 -7.78
N ILE A 479 -31.51 -19.92 -6.87
CA ILE A 479 -32.84 -19.72 -6.30
C ILE A 479 -33.35 -18.36 -6.80
N TRP A 480 -34.43 -18.39 -7.57
CA TRP A 480 -34.99 -17.21 -8.22
C TRP A 480 -36.00 -16.54 -7.30
N LYS A 481 -35.53 -15.52 -6.59
CA LYS A 481 -36.33 -14.62 -5.74
C LYS A 481 -36.67 -13.32 -6.44
#